data_AF-A0A2G2Y5P9-F1
#
_entry.id   AF-A0A2G2Y5P9-F1
#
_cell.length_a   1.000
_cell.length_b   1.000
_cell.length_c   1.000
_cell.angle_alpha   90.00
_cell.angle_beta   90.00
_cell.angle_gamma   90.00
#
_symmetry.space_group_name_H-M   'P 1'
#
loop_
_entity.id
_entity.type
_entity.pdbx_description
1 polymer ?
#
loop_
_entity_poly.entity_id
_entity_poly.type
_entity_poly.pdbx_seq_one_letter_code
_entity_poly.pdbx_strand_id
1 'polypeptide(L)'
;MEMKHLFDHLLVGAVFWKSNYSILNEADIHKCQEESITKVSTVLSISRVAAGILLRHYNWSVSKVNDEWFADEGKVRRIVGLLENPLPLPDGVELTCGICFDVYPRNEISAAACGHPFCLTCWQG
;
A
#
# COMPACT_ATOMS: atom_id res chain seq x y z
N MET A 1 -59.97 38.67 -16.12
CA MET A 1 -59.93 37.42 -15.35
C MET A 1 -59.27 36.39 -16.24
N GLU A 2 -57.95 36.42 -16.23
CA GLU A 2 -57.10 35.46 -15.49
C GLU A 2 -56.94 34.16 -16.27
N MET A 3 -55.83 34.06 -17.00
CA MET A 3 -55.03 32.83 -17.21
C MET A 3 -53.83 33.18 -18.10
N LYS A 4 -53.08 34.22 -17.73
CA LYS A 4 -51.77 34.57 -18.31
C LYS A 4 -50.76 34.83 -17.19
N HIS A 5 -50.72 33.97 -16.17
CA HIS A 5 -49.79 34.17 -15.04
C HIS A 5 -49.29 32.91 -14.35
N LEU A 6 -49.32 31.74 -14.99
CA LEU A 6 -48.82 30.51 -14.35
C LEU A 6 -47.83 29.69 -15.18
N PHE A 7 -47.06 30.33 -16.08
CA PHE A 7 -46.00 29.63 -16.81
C PHE A 7 -44.60 30.27 -16.83
N ASP A 8 -44.37 31.43 -16.21
CA ASP A 8 -43.08 32.13 -16.35
C ASP A 8 -42.35 32.53 -15.05
N HIS A 9 -42.57 31.89 -13.89
CA HIS A 9 -41.85 32.31 -12.66
C HIS A 9 -41.47 31.22 -11.63
N LEU A 10 -41.04 30.03 -12.07
CA LEU A 10 -40.24 29.13 -11.21
C LEU A 10 -38.95 28.66 -11.90
N LEU A 11 -38.13 29.63 -12.30
CA LEU A 11 -36.69 29.48 -12.48
C LEU A 11 -35.95 30.41 -11.50
N VAL A 12 -36.17 30.22 -10.20
CA VAL A 12 -35.33 30.83 -9.16
C VAL A 12 -34.82 29.72 -8.25
N GLY A 13 -33.61 29.25 -8.57
CA GLY A 13 -32.76 28.56 -7.62
C GLY A 13 -33.16 27.13 -7.26
N ALA A 14 -33.20 26.22 -8.24
CA ALA A 14 -32.77 24.86 -7.94
C ALA A 14 -31.28 24.93 -7.58
N VAL A 15 -30.99 25.25 -6.31
CA VAL A 15 -29.69 24.99 -5.71
C VAL A 15 -29.56 23.48 -5.74
N PHE A 16 -28.97 22.96 -6.82
CA PHE A 16 -28.43 21.62 -6.84
C PHE A 16 -27.39 21.62 -5.72
N TRP A 17 -27.77 21.12 -4.55
CA TRP A 17 -26.85 20.86 -3.45
C TRP A 17 -25.86 19.82 -3.96
N LYS A 18 -24.77 20.32 -4.56
CA LYS A 18 -23.64 19.48 -4.92
C LYS A 18 -22.94 19.16 -3.62
N SER A 19 -23.16 17.94 -3.14
CA SER A 19 -22.46 17.44 -1.96
C SER A 19 -20.96 17.62 -2.12
N ASN A 20 -20.30 18.27 -1.15
CA ASN A 20 -18.84 18.43 -1.09
C ASN A 20 -18.12 17.15 -0.64
N TYR A 21 -18.79 16.00 -0.72
CA TYR A 21 -18.25 14.70 -0.34
C TYR A 21 -18.53 13.70 -1.45
N SER A 22 -17.60 12.76 -1.61
CA SER A 22 -17.78 11.56 -2.44
C SER A 22 -17.79 10.34 -1.54
N ILE A 23 -18.70 9.41 -1.81
CA ILE A 23 -18.68 8.07 -1.21
C ILE A 23 -17.86 7.21 -2.15
N LEU A 24 -16.80 6.60 -1.63
CA LEU A 24 -15.95 5.68 -2.38
C LEU A 24 -16.31 4.25 -1.98
N ASN A 25 -16.43 3.37 -2.96
CA ASN A 25 -16.50 1.94 -2.69
C ASN A 25 -15.08 1.38 -2.48
N GLU A 26 -14.99 0.11 -2.09
CA GLU A 26 -13.72 -0.56 -1.85
C GLU A 26 -12.78 -0.55 -3.08
N ALA A 27 -13.32 -0.73 -4.28
CA ALA A 27 -12.54 -0.72 -5.52
C ALA A 27 -11.99 0.69 -5.83
N ASP A 28 -12.77 1.74 -5.57
CA ASP A 28 -12.30 3.13 -5.72
C ASP A 28 -11.15 3.43 -4.74
N ILE A 29 -11.26 2.95 -3.49
CA ILE A 29 -10.19 3.10 -2.49
C ILE A 29 -8.94 2.35 -2.92
N HIS A 30 -9.07 1.10 -3.38
CA HIS A 30 -7.94 0.33 -3.91
C HIS A 30 -7.27 1.03 -5.09
N LYS A 31 -8.05 1.65 -5.98
CA LYS A 31 -7.50 2.43 -7.09
C LYS A 31 -6.69 3.62 -6.58
N CYS A 32 -7.19 4.38 -5.62
CA CYS A 32 -6.45 5.49 -5.02
C CYS A 32 -5.13 5.03 -4.34
N GLN A 33 -5.16 3.88 -3.67
CA GLN A 33 -3.97 3.27 -3.08
C GLN A 33 -2.96 2.88 -4.16
N GLU A 34 -3.42 2.22 -5.23
CA GLU A 34 -2.60 1.75 -6.34
C GLU A 34 -1.96 2.89 -7.11
N GLU A 35 -2.69 4.00 -7.34
CA GLU A 35 -2.16 5.23 -7.94
C GLU A 35 -1.04 5.83 -7.07
N SER A 36 -1.27 5.90 -5.75
CA SER A 36 -0.29 6.44 -4.81
C SER A 36 0.98 5.57 -4.75
N ILE A 37 0.82 4.25 -4.67
CA ILE A 37 1.92 3.28 -4.68
C ILE A 37 2.72 3.42 -5.97
N THR A 38 2.04 3.47 -7.12
CA THR A 38 2.68 3.57 -8.44
C THR A 38 3.46 4.88 -8.59
N LYS A 39 2.90 5.99 -8.10
CA LYS A 39 3.59 7.28 -8.10
C LYS A 39 4.86 7.22 -7.26
N VAL A 40 4.77 6.75 -6.02
CA VAL A 40 5.93 6.67 -5.12
C VAL A 40 6.98 5.68 -5.65
N SER A 41 6.58 4.50 -6.10
CA SER A 41 7.51 3.49 -6.63
C SER A 41 8.27 4.00 -7.84
N THR A 42 7.60 4.75 -8.72
CA THR A 42 8.21 5.34 -9.92
C THR A 42 9.18 6.47 -9.56
N VAL A 43 8.77 7.41 -8.71
CA VAL A 43 9.58 8.57 -8.34
C VAL A 43 10.83 8.16 -7.56
N LEU A 44 10.70 7.21 -6.63
CA LEU A 44 11.82 6.77 -5.78
C LEU A 44 12.61 5.60 -6.38
N SER A 45 12.16 5.03 -7.51
CA SER A 45 12.76 3.84 -8.13
C SER A 45 12.89 2.65 -7.16
N ILE A 46 11.84 2.40 -6.37
CA ILE A 46 11.77 1.31 -5.40
C ILE A 46 10.67 0.31 -5.76
N SER A 47 10.68 -0.87 -5.14
CA SER A 47 9.61 -1.86 -5.33
C SER A 47 8.25 -1.33 -4.87
N ARG A 48 7.17 -1.80 -5.50
CA ARG A 48 5.79 -1.42 -5.10
C ARG A 48 5.49 -1.78 -3.64
N VAL A 49 6.04 -2.90 -3.16
CA VAL A 49 5.93 -3.33 -1.75
C VAL A 49 6.60 -2.31 -0.83
N ALA A 50 7.81 -1.87 -1.15
CA ALA A 50 8.51 -0.84 -0.38
C ALA A 50 7.74 0.50 -0.37
N ALA A 51 7.23 0.93 -1.53
CA ALA A 51 6.38 2.12 -1.62
C ALA A 51 5.11 2.02 -0.75
N GLY A 52 4.45 0.86 -0.72
CA GLY A 52 3.31 0.61 0.17
C GLY A 52 3.66 0.70 1.65
N ILE A 53 4.81 0.15 2.06
CA ILE A 53 5.31 0.25 3.45
C ILE A 53 5.56 1.72 3.82
N LEU A 54 6.22 2.48 2.95
CA LEU A 54 6.49 3.90 3.18
C LEU A 54 5.20 4.71 3.29
N LEU A 55 4.27 4.52 2.35
CA LEU A 55 2.98 5.20 2.38
C LEU A 55 2.25 4.90 3.69
N ARG A 56 2.21 3.64 4.13
CA ARG A 56 1.57 3.28 5.40
C ARG A 56 2.26 3.92 6.60
N HIS A 57 3.60 3.97 6.63
CA HIS A 57 4.37 4.62 7.71
C HIS A 57 4.11 6.13 7.79
N TYR A 58 3.98 6.79 6.64
CA TYR A 58 3.75 8.23 6.53
C TYR A 58 2.27 8.60 6.34
N ASN A 59 1.35 7.75 6.81
CA ASN A 59 -0.10 8.01 6.81
C ASN A 59 -0.65 8.40 5.42
N TRP A 60 -0.16 7.74 4.38
CA TRP A 60 -0.49 7.95 2.97
C TRP A 60 -0.17 9.35 2.42
N SER A 61 0.71 10.11 3.08
CA SER A 61 1.19 11.40 2.58
C SER A 61 2.35 11.22 1.59
N VAL A 62 2.05 11.30 0.29
CA VAL A 62 3.07 11.20 -0.78
C VAL A 62 4.15 12.28 -0.64
N SER A 63 3.78 13.52 -0.28
CA SER A 63 4.76 14.58 -0.08
C SER A 63 5.73 14.25 1.04
N LYS A 64 5.21 13.80 2.20
CA LYS A 64 6.05 13.44 3.35
C LYS A 64 6.97 12.25 3.04
N VAL A 65 6.48 11.25 2.31
CA VAL A 65 7.33 10.13 1.85
C VAL A 65 8.51 10.67 1.05
N ASN A 66 8.25 11.54 0.07
CA ASN A 66 9.30 12.10 -0.77
C ASN A 66 10.27 12.97 0.05
N ASP A 67 9.75 13.89 0.86
CA ASP A 67 10.57 14.82 1.65
C ASP A 67 11.54 14.07 2.57
N GLU A 68 11.04 13.06 3.32
CA GLU A 68 11.87 12.28 4.24
C GLU A 68 12.84 11.35 3.51
N TRP A 69 12.39 10.72 2.41
CA TRP A 69 13.25 9.83 1.61
C TRP A 69 14.42 10.58 0.98
N PHE A 70 14.16 11.75 0.38
CA PHE A 70 15.20 12.57 -0.24
C PHE A 70 16.09 13.26 0.79
N ALA A 71 15.61 13.47 2.02
CA ALA A 71 16.44 13.99 3.11
C ALA A 71 17.43 12.95 3.65
N ASP A 72 16.97 11.72 3.94
CA ASP A 72 17.83 10.64 4.45
C ASP A 72 17.21 9.24 4.20
N GLU A 73 17.45 8.71 3.00
CA GLU A 73 16.99 7.38 2.60
C GLU A 73 17.44 6.28 3.57
N GLY A 74 18.70 6.30 4.04
CA GLY A 74 19.25 5.26 4.91
C GLY A 74 18.57 5.22 6.28
N LYS A 75 18.25 6.38 6.85
CA LYS A 75 17.44 6.48 8.06
C LYS A 75 16.03 5.97 7.83
N VAL A 76 15.36 6.38 6.75
CA VAL A 76 13.99 5.94 6.44
C VAL A 76 13.93 4.43 6.29
N ARG A 77 14.82 3.84 5.49
CA ARG A 77 14.92 2.38 5.28
C ARG A 77 15.00 1.61 6.58
N ARG A 78 15.87 2.05 7.50
CA ARG A 78 16.04 1.42 8.81
C ARG A 78 14.80 1.54 9.71
N ILE A 79 14.14 2.70 9.71
CA ILE A 79 12.92 2.92 10.50
C ILE A 79 11.79 1.99 10.05
N VAL A 80 11.65 1.81 8.73
CA VAL A 80 10.57 0.99 8.15
C VAL A 80 10.95 -0.47 7.91
N GLY A 81 12.18 -0.88 8.27
CA GLY A 81 12.66 -2.25 8.11
C GLY A 81 12.92 -2.68 6.66
N LEU A 82 13.18 -1.74 5.75
CA LEU A 82 13.55 -2.04 4.37
C LEU A 82 15.05 -2.36 4.27
N LEU A 83 15.38 -3.65 4.25
CA LEU A 83 16.74 -4.12 4.02
C LEU A 83 17.13 -3.92 2.54
N GLU A 84 18.31 -3.36 2.29
CA GLU A 84 18.85 -3.18 0.94
C GLU A 84 19.26 -4.51 0.30
N ASN A 85 19.83 -5.41 1.10
CA ASN A 85 20.29 -6.72 0.66
C ASN A 85 19.55 -7.80 1.47
N PRO A 86 18.57 -8.49 0.86
CA PRO A 86 17.96 -9.66 1.46
C PRO A 86 19.03 -10.70 1.78
N LEU A 87 18.97 -11.29 2.97
CA LEU A 87 19.84 -12.41 3.32
C LEU A 87 19.39 -13.64 2.53
N PRO A 88 20.31 -14.34 1.83
CA PRO A 88 19.97 -15.57 1.14
C PRO A 88 19.53 -16.62 2.15
N LEU A 89 18.59 -17.47 1.73
CA LEU A 89 18.28 -18.69 2.47
C LEU A 89 19.55 -19.56 2.55
N PRO A 90 19.81 -20.23 3.69
CA PRO A 90 20.94 -21.13 3.84
C PRO A 90 20.98 -22.19 2.73
N ASP A 91 22.18 -22.48 2.23
CA ASP A 91 22.38 -23.55 1.25
C ASP A 91 22.12 -24.91 1.91
N GLY A 92 21.30 -25.73 1.26
CA GLY A 92 20.88 -27.03 1.79
C GLY A 92 19.76 -27.66 0.98
N VAL A 93 19.72 -29.00 0.97
CA VAL A 93 18.63 -29.79 0.36
C VAL A 93 17.39 -29.76 1.25
N GLU A 94 17.62 -29.75 2.56
CA GLU A 94 16.59 -29.72 3.59
C GLU A 94 16.94 -28.64 4.63
N LEU A 95 15.91 -27.99 5.17
CA LEU A 95 16.04 -26.97 6.20
C LEU A 95 15.02 -27.23 7.31
N THR A 96 15.41 -26.91 8.54
CA THR A 96 14.53 -26.98 9.71
C THR A 96 13.67 -25.71 9.79
N CYS A 97 12.37 -25.87 9.94
CA CYS A 97 11.45 -24.76 10.16
C CYS A 97 11.68 -24.14 11.55
N GLY A 98 11.83 -22.81 11.64
CA GLY A 98 12.03 -22.12 12.91
C GLY A 98 10.80 -22.01 13.83
N ILE A 99 9.65 -22.55 13.42
CA ILE A 99 8.37 -22.50 14.18
C ILE A 99 7.96 -23.88 14.67
N CYS A 100 7.74 -24.84 13.76
CA CYS A 100 7.35 -26.21 14.14
C CYS A 100 8.53 -27.14 14.43
N PHE A 101 9.76 -26.72 14.09
CA PHE A 101 11.00 -27.48 14.27
C PHE A 101 11.13 -28.77 13.43
N ASP A 102 10.21 -29.03 12.50
CA ASP A 102 10.32 -30.13 11.55
C ASP A 102 11.26 -29.80 10.37
N VAL A 103 11.72 -30.86 9.69
CA VAL A 103 12.63 -30.78 8.53
C VAL A 103 11.82 -30.85 7.24
N TYR A 104 12.09 -29.92 6.32
CA TYR A 104 11.40 -29.83 5.02
C TYR A 104 12.41 -29.70 3.88
N PRO A 105 12.06 -30.16 2.67
CA PRO A 105 12.85 -29.89 1.48
C PRO A 105 12.87 -28.39 1.17
N ARG A 106 13.95 -27.92 0.52
CA ARG A 106 14.18 -26.50 0.24
C ARG A 106 13.02 -25.80 -0.50
N ASN A 107 12.26 -26.50 -1.35
CA ASN A 107 11.12 -25.96 -2.09
C ASN A 107 9.86 -25.77 -1.24
N GLU A 108 9.80 -26.33 -0.03
CA GLU A 108 8.71 -26.18 0.93
C GLU A 108 9.06 -25.19 2.05
N ILE A 109 10.17 -24.49 1.92
CA ILE A 109 10.66 -23.49 2.86
C ILE A 109 10.69 -22.11 2.19
N SER A 110 10.22 -21.11 2.91
CA SER A 110 10.30 -19.71 2.51
C SER A 110 10.87 -18.87 3.65
N ALA A 111 11.52 -17.76 3.30
CA ALA A 111 12.01 -16.78 4.25
C ALA A 111 11.63 -15.36 3.79
N ALA A 112 11.45 -14.47 4.76
CA ALA A 112 11.44 -13.04 4.51
C ALA A 112 12.86 -12.55 4.19
N ALA A 113 13.01 -11.24 3.95
CA ALA A 113 14.32 -10.62 3.68
C ALA A 113 15.37 -10.83 4.78
N CYS A 114 14.96 -11.22 5.99
CA CYS A 114 15.86 -11.56 7.10
C CYS A 114 16.48 -12.96 7.02
N GLY A 115 16.11 -13.79 6.02
CA GLY A 115 16.72 -15.10 5.77
C GLY A 115 16.29 -16.23 6.72
N HIS A 116 15.41 -15.98 7.69
CA HIS A 116 14.93 -17.00 8.61
C HIS A 116 13.93 -17.97 7.94
N PRO A 117 14.22 -19.28 7.90
CA PRO A 117 13.41 -20.26 7.16
C PRO A 117 12.18 -20.74 7.95
N PHE A 118 11.03 -20.77 7.29
CA PHE A 118 9.80 -21.38 7.80
C PHE A 118 9.10 -22.19 6.69
N CYS A 119 8.42 -23.27 7.07
CA CYS A 119 7.67 -24.07 6.11
C CYS A 119 6.45 -23.33 5.57
N LEU A 120 5.97 -23.71 4.38
CA LEU A 120 4.82 -23.06 3.75
C LEU A 120 3.56 -23.12 4.62
N THR A 121 3.38 -24.19 5.40
CA THR A 121 2.26 -24.33 6.33
C THR A 121 2.34 -23.31 7.46
N CYS A 122 3.49 -23.15 8.12
CA CYS A 122 3.65 -22.14 9.19
C CYS A 122 3.53 -20.70 8.66
N TRP A 123 3.83 -20.45 7.39
CA TRP A 123 3.59 -19.16 6.75
C TRP A 123 2.10 -18.84 6.56
N GLN A 124 1.24 -19.87 6.45
CA GLN A 124 -0.20 -19.71 6.24
C GLN A 124 -0.97 -19.45 7.54
N GLY A 125 -0.36 -19.75 8.70
CA GLY A 125 -0.98 -19.62 10.02
C GLY A 125 -1.61 -20.92 10.48
#